data_AF-A0AAV1HPU2-F1
#
_entry.id   AF-A0AAV1HPU2-F1
#
_cell.length_a   1.000
_cell.length_b   1.000
_cell.length_c   1.000
_cell.angle_alpha   90.00
_cell.angle_beta   90.00
_cell.angle_gamma   90.00
#
_symmetry.space_group_name_H-M   'P 1'
#
loop_
_entity.id
_entity.type
_entity.pdbx_description
1 polymer ?
#
loop_
_entity_poly.entity_id
_entity_poly.type
_entity_poly.pdbx_seq_one_letter_code
_entity_poly.pdbx_strand_id
1 'polypeptide(L)'
;MRKQARQAFGSRHIPPKILQILILALCLCSLLTYSMASSVSPVKVKLSKALADAVKVNYMRKGTVSISPAISVSAGDGAASSCDVPYPVHPISFALPEEKFVRQHQIVKRRVIATVVPGRTHTYIHADEQEYYDSYTESLFGLTWQKAGWDCMRHYEIIASGALPYMPDIEHLPSGTMFRFPREVMKQILRMPGVNHSAIAAGELDDDAQLIDDHFDLVAYEAMLNTFLNYTRSYLSTTGMAEYILQTAGFAIHAPLRILFLGGNLTDYQAEAILHGLRALFGNKVVDIPKRHWLYWRSSRAEEHLARQGLYGKGFSYAFTMPDLSVDRTAIEARIKRRQFDVVIYGTAAVSPLPYLDLVTNVYSAREIIFVDGSDNGAPEIDSLFAEVCGGRGICFRRELQCKM
;
A
#
# COMPACT_ATOMS: atom_id res chain seq x y z
N MET A 1 -50.99 -26.20 -24.39
CA MET A 1 -50.78 -27.67 -24.45
C MET A 1 -49.55 -28.03 -23.63
N ARG A 2 -49.76 -28.87 -22.60
CA ARG A 2 -48.84 -29.84 -21.93
C ARG A 2 -47.42 -29.35 -21.53
N LYS A 3 -47.09 -29.19 -20.25
CA LYS A 3 -46.72 -30.18 -19.20
C LYS A 3 -45.43 -30.98 -19.48
N GLN A 4 -44.58 -31.04 -18.44
CA GLN A 4 -43.38 -31.89 -18.19
C GLN A 4 -42.07 -31.38 -18.82
N ALA A 5 -40.94 -31.24 -18.12
CA ALA A 5 -40.44 -32.05 -17.02
C ALA A 5 -39.62 -31.24 -15.97
N ARG A 6 -39.98 -31.43 -14.70
CA ARG A 6 -39.07 -31.35 -13.54
C ARG A 6 -38.88 -32.79 -13.06
N GLN A 7 -37.69 -33.06 -12.48
CA GLN A 7 -37.23 -34.23 -11.71
C GLN A 7 -36.29 -35.21 -12.44
N ALA A 8 -34.99 -35.08 -12.14
CA ALA A 8 -34.10 -36.19 -11.80
C ALA A 8 -32.71 -35.65 -11.36
N PHE A 9 -32.55 -35.26 -10.10
CA PHE A 9 -31.23 -35.19 -9.47
C PHE A 9 -31.32 -35.95 -8.13
N GLY A 10 -31.14 -37.26 -8.22
CA GLY A 10 -30.91 -38.11 -7.07
C GLY A 10 -29.41 -38.10 -6.73
N SER A 11 -29.13 -37.98 -5.44
CA SER A 11 -27.80 -38.14 -4.84
C SER A 11 -27.18 -39.48 -5.23
N ARG A 12 -26.11 -39.45 -6.04
CA ARG A 12 -25.30 -40.64 -6.31
C ARG A 12 -24.10 -40.63 -5.36
N HIS A 13 -24.14 -41.54 -4.39
CA HIS A 13 -23.00 -41.93 -3.58
C HIS A 13 -21.92 -42.51 -4.51
N ILE A 14 -20.75 -41.88 -4.61
CA ILE A 14 -19.63 -42.40 -5.39
C ILE A 14 -18.99 -43.55 -4.59
N PRO A 15 -18.89 -44.78 -5.14
CA PRO A 15 -18.26 -45.90 -4.46
C PRO A 15 -16.79 -45.60 -4.13
N PRO A 16 -16.27 -46.00 -2.95
CA PRO A 16 -14.91 -45.67 -2.52
C PRO A 16 -13.81 -46.15 -3.49
N LYS A 17 -14.03 -47.22 -4.25
CA LYS A 17 -13.11 -47.67 -5.30
C LYS A 17 -13.06 -46.72 -6.51
N ILE A 18 -14.17 -46.07 -6.85
CA ILE A 18 -14.22 -45.08 -7.94
C ILE A 18 -13.60 -43.75 -7.47
N LEU A 19 -13.75 -43.40 -6.20
CA LEU A 19 -13.07 -42.24 -5.60
C LEU A 19 -11.55 -42.45 -5.54
N GLN A 20 -11.08 -43.65 -5.20
CA GLN A 20 -9.64 -43.98 -5.27
C GLN A 20 -9.10 -43.93 -6.70
N ILE A 21 -9.85 -44.40 -7.70
CA ILE A 21 -9.43 -44.32 -9.11
C ILE A 21 -9.41 -42.86 -9.60
N LEU A 22 -10.36 -42.01 -9.18
CA LEU A 22 -10.37 -40.57 -9.50
C LEU A 22 -9.23 -39.81 -8.83
N ILE A 23 -8.88 -40.16 -7.58
CA ILE A 23 -7.74 -39.57 -6.87
C ILE A 23 -6.41 -40.03 -7.50
N LEU A 24 -6.29 -41.31 -7.87
CA LEU A 24 -5.13 -41.81 -8.62
C LEU A 24 -5.02 -41.17 -10.01
N ALA A 25 -6.13 -40.95 -10.71
CA ALA A 25 -6.15 -40.24 -12.00
C ALA A 25 -5.79 -38.76 -11.87
N LEU A 26 -6.21 -38.08 -10.79
CA LEU A 26 -5.81 -36.70 -10.49
C LEU A 26 -4.32 -36.60 -10.09
N CYS A 27 -3.80 -37.58 -9.34
CA CYS A 27 -2.37 -37.68 -9.01
C CYS A 27 -1.50 -38.06 -10.23
N LEU A 28 -2.00 -38.88 -11.15
CA LEU A 28 -1.33 -39.20 -12.42
C LEU A 28 -1.41 -38.01 -13.40
N CYS A 29 -2.49 -37.23 -13.40
CA CYS A 29 -2.55 -35.97 -14.16
C CYS A 29 -1.54 -34.94 -13.63
N SER A 30 -1.37 -34.80 -12.30
CA SER A 30 -0.37 -33.87 -11.74
C SER A 30 1.08 -34.34 -11.96
N LEU A 31 1.32 -35.65 -12.04
CA LEU A 31 2.63 -36.22 -12.41
C LEU A 31 2.92 -36.16 -13.92
N LEU A 32 1.90 -36.28 -14.78
CA LEU A 32 2.04 -36.14 -16.24
C LEU A 32 2.15 -34.68 -16.69
N THR A 33 1.60 -33.71 -15.94
CA THR A 33 1.88 -32.28 -16.18
C THR A 33 3.32 -31.88 -15.85
N TYR A 34 4.05 -32.69 -15.08
CA TYR A 34 5.46 -32.43 -14.75
C TYR A 34 6.44 -32.94 -15.84
N SER A 35 5.98 -33.75 -16.79
CA SER A 35 6.84 -34.35 -17.84
C SER A 35 6.50 -33.91 -19.27
N MET A 36 5.58 -32.96 -19.46
CA MET A 36 5.19 -32.42 -20.78
C MET A 36 5.16 -30.89 -20.78
N ALA A 37 6.12 -30.24 -20.11
CA ALA A 37 6.41 -28.82 -20.25
C ALA A 37 7.64 -28.61 -21.16
N SER A 38 7.53 -29.04 -22.42
CA SER A 38 8.53 -28.78 -23.46
C SER A 38 7.84 -28.49 -24.80
N SER A 39 6.93 -27.52 -24.79
CA SER A 39 6.52 -26.80 -26.01
C SER A 39 5.79 -25.49 -25.68
N VAL A 40 6.37 -24.69 -24.78
CA VAL A 40 6.11 -23.24 -24.80
C VAL A 40 7.26 -22.65 -25.58
N SER A 41 6.99 -22.07 -26.75
CA SER A 41 7.96 -21.23 -27.45
C SER A 41 8.57 -20.27 -26.44
N PRO A 42 9.90 -20.23 -26.25
CA PRO A 42 10.49 -19.34 -25.28
C PRO A 42 10.14 -17.92 -25.71
N VAL A 43 9.31 -17.24 -24.93
CA VAL A 43 9.28 -15.77 -24.98
C VAL A 43 10.73 -15.38 -24.74
N LYS A 44 11.42 -14.88 -25.77
CA LYS A 44 12.79 -14.35 -25.67
C LYS A 44 12.72 -13.09 -24.82
N VAL A 45 12.65 -13.29 -23.52
CA VAL A 45 12.85 -12.27 -22.51
C VAL A 45 14.31 -11.86 -22.60
N LYS A 46 14.58 -10.67 -23.15
CA LYS A 46 15.91 -10.08 -23.07
C LYS A 46 16.11 -9.58 -21.63
N LEU A 47 16.79 -10.39 -20.82
CA LEU A 47 17.43 -9.91 -19.61
C LEU A 47 18.51 -8.91 -20.01
N SER A 48 18.70 -7.82 -19.26
CA SER A 48 19.88 -7.00 -19.49
C SER A 48 21.15 -7.84 -19.27
N LYS A 49 22.19 -7.59 -20.07
CA LYS A 49 23.43 -8.35 -20.01
C LYS A 49 24.04 -8.32 -18.60
N ALA A 50 24.00 -7.15 -17.96
CA ALA A 50 24.45 -6.92 -16.59
C ALA A 50 23.74 -7.85 -15.59
N LEU A 51 22.41 -7.90 -15.66
CA LEU A 51 21.62 -8.76 -14.78
C LEU A 51 21.87 -10.25 -15.08
N ALA A 52 22.05 -10.62 -16.35
CA ALA A 52 22.38 -11.99 -16.74
C ALA A 52 23.73 -12.44 -16.20
N ASP A 53 24.70 -11.53 -16.18
CA ASP A 53 26.04 -11.83 -15.69
C ASP A 53 26.08 -11.87 -14.15
N ALA A 54 25.35 -11.00 -13.46
CA ALA A 54 25.16 -11.06 -12.00
C ALA A 54 24.48 -12.38 -11.55
N VAL A 55 23.44 -12.84 -12.28
CA VAL A 55 22.79 -14.13 -12.00
C VAL A 55 23.77 -15.29 -12.16
N LYS A 56 24.61 -15.29 -13.21
CA LYS A 56 25.62 -16.35 -13.44
C LYS A 56 26.69 -16.38 -12.35
N VAL A 57 27.22 -15.22 -11.96
CA VAL A 57 28.27 -15.12 -10.92
C VAL A 57 27.75 -15.66 -9.59
N ASN A 58 26.51 -15.34 -9.22
CA ASN A 58 25.88 -15.82 -7.99
C ASN A 58 25.59 -17.33 -8.03
N TYR A 59 25.26 -17.91 -9.19
CA TYR A 59 25.12 -19.36 -9.34
C TYR A 59 26.45 -20.11 -9.15
N MET A 60 27.58 -19.44 -9.44
CA MET A 60 28.93 -19.99 -9.26
C MET A 60 29.47 -19.81 -7.83
N ARG A 61 29.02 -18.79 -7.10
CA ARG A 61 29.34 -18.56 -5.68
C ARG A 61 28.34 -19.28 -4.76
N LYS A 62 28.41 -20.62 -4.67
CA LYS A 62 27.71 -21.36 -3.60
C LYS A 62 28.38 -21.10 -2.25
N GLY A 63 27.90 -20.11 -1.51
CA GLY A 63 28.26 -19.86 -0.11
C GLY A 63 27.04 -19.37 0.66
N THR A 64 26.80 -19.96 1.84
CA THR A 64 25.77 -19.50 2.79
C THR A 64 26.15 -18.12 3.32
N VAL A 65 25.51 -17.07 2.79
CA VAL A 65 25.58 -15.72 3.36
C VAL A 65 24.60 -15.65 4.53
N SER A 66 25.15 -15.52 5.74
CA SER A 66 24.39 -15.17 6.95
C SER A 66 24.11 -13.67 6.92
N ILE A 67 22.94 -13.30 6.41
CA ILE A 67 22.42 -11.93 6.54
C ILE A 67 21.64 -11.92 7.87
N SER A 68 22.09 -11.15 8.86
CA SER A 68 21.29 -10.93 10.08
C SER A 68 19.97 -10.26 9.66
N PRO A 69 18.82 -10.95 9.78
CA PRO A 69 17.54 -10.45 9.26
C PRO A 69 16.88 -9.49 10.25
N ALA A 70 17.63 -8.96 11.23
CA ALA A 70 17.11 -8.02 12.19
C ALA A 70 16.88 -6.68 11.48
N ILE A 71 15.72 -6.55 10.82
CA ILE A 71 15.10 -5.25 10.70
C ILE A 71 14.93 -4.79 12.14
N SER A 72 15.78 -3.88 12.60
CA SER A 72 15.47 -3.06 13.76
C SER A 72 14.30 -2.18 13.34
N VAL A 73 13.10 -2.76 13.41
CA VAL A 73 11.87 -1.99 13.35
C VAL A 73 11.90 -1.21 14.65
N SER A 74 12.34 0.04 14.62
CA SER A 74 11.90 0.98 15.64
C SER A 74 10.41 1.18 15.38
N ALA A 75 9.59 0.20 15.79
CA ALA A 75 8.20 0.46 16.05
C ALA A 75 8.23 1.51 17.16
N GLY A 76 8.12 2.78 16.78
CA GLY A 76 7.97 3.83 17.76
C GLY A 76 6.62 3.63 18.42
N ASP A 77 6.55 2.74 19.40
CA ASP A 77 5.35 2.46 20.19
C ASP A 77 5.03 3.62 21.16
N GLY A 78 5.61 4.81 20.94
CA GLY A 78 5.35 6.02 21.68
C GLY A 78 4.73 7.07 20.77
N ALA A 79 3.66 7.72 21.23
CA ALA A 79 3.34 9.05 20.74
C ALA A 79 4.64 9.89 20.76
N ALA A 80 4.98 10.55 19.66
CA ALA A 80 6.14 11.43 19.65
C ALA A 80 5.82 12.60 20.60
N SER A 81 6.35 12.56 21.81
CA SER A 81 6.10 13.56 22.85
C SER A 81 6.85 14.88 22.60
N SER A 82 7.31 15.16 21.38
CA SER A 82 8.28 16.23 21.12
C SER A 82 7.95 17.12 19.94
N CYS A 83 6.72 17.08 19.44
CA CYS A 83 6.22 18.17 18.62
C CYS A 83 5.60 19.17 19.60
N ASP A 84 5.91 20.47 19.51
CA ASP A 84 5.61 21.56 20.48
C ASP A 84 4.11 21.82 20.74
N VAL A 85 3.28 20.78 20.83
CA VAL A 85 1.85 20.81 21.09
C VAL A 85 1.54 20.15 22.44
N PRO A 86 0.60 20.70 23.23
CA PRO A 86 0.33 20.24 24.59
C PRO A 86 -0.47 18.92 24.67
N TYR A 87 -0.56 18.15 23.58
CA TYR A 87 -1.31 16.90 23.50
C TYR A 87 -0.61 15.89 22.58
N PRO A 88 -0.85 14.58 22.77
CA PRO A 88 -0.23 13.55 21.93
C PRO A 88 -0.70 13.63 20.47
N VAL A 89 0.26 13.59 19.55
CA VAL A 89 0.01 13.36 18.12
C VAL A 89 0.71 12.07 17.71
N HIS A 90 -0.06 11.15 17.12
CA HIS A 90 0.43 9.87 16.67
C HIS A 90 0.92 9.98 15.22
N PRO A 91 2.08 9.42 14.89
CA PRO A 91 2.52 9.40 13.50
C PRO A 91 1.67 8.41 12.68
N ILE A 92 1.46 8.69 11.40
CA ILE A 92 0.79 7.77 10.47
C ILE A 92 1.61 7.65 9.19
N SER A 93 1.36 6.61 8.40
CA SER A 93 2.00 6.41 7.10
C SER A 93 0.94 6.16 6.05
N PHE A 94 1.27 6.37 4.78
CA PHE A 94 0.44 5.85 3.71
C PHE A 94 0.35 4.32 3.76
N ALA A 95 -0.58 3.78 2.98
CA ALA A 95 -0.79 2.34 2.89
C ALA A 95 -1.40 1.95 1.53
N LEU A 96 -1.22 0.70 1.15
CA LEU A 96 -1.74 0.12 -0.09
C LEU A 96 -2.78 -0.96 0.15
N PRO A 97 -3.80 -1.11 -0.70
CA PRO A 97 -4.64 -2.31 -0.70
C PRO A 97 -3.78 -3.58 -0.80
N GLU A 98 -4.11 -4.61 -0.02
CA GLU A 98 -3.29 -5.82 0.09
C GLU A 98 -3.12 -6.53 -1.26
N GLU A 99 -4.13 -6.45 -2.12
CA GLU A 99 -4.14 -6.98 -3.48
C GLU A 99 -3.14 -6.30 -4.42
N LYS A 100 -2.61 -5.13 -4.08
CA LYS A 100 -1.57 -4.43 -4.86
C LYS A 100 -0.17 -4.99 -4.63
N PHE A 101 0.03 -5.77 -3.57
CA PHE A 101 1.33 -6.37 -3.28
C PHE A 101 1.55 -7.63 -4.12
N VAL A 102 2.53 -7.58 -5.02
CA VAL A 102 2.94 -8.68 -5.89
C VAL A 102 3.27 -9.94 -5.09
N ARG A 103 2.93 -11.10 -5.65
CA ARG A 103 3.33 -12.38 -5.06
C ARG A 103 4.73 -12.75 -5.55
N GLN A 104 5.55 -13.33 -4.69
CA GLN A 104 6.97 -13.64 -5.01
C GLN A 104 7.15 -14.39 -6.34
N HIS A 105 6.30 -15.36 -6.65
CA HIS A 105 6.38 -16.15 -7.89
C HIS A 105 6.08 -15.35 -9.17
N GLN A 106 5.56 -14.12 -9.06
CA GLN A 106 5.27 -13.24 -10.19
C GLN A 106 6.45 -12.29 -10.50
N ILE A 107 7.45 -12.22 -9.62
CA ILE A 107 8.57 -11.29 -9.75
C ILE A 107 9.58 -11.86 -10.76
N VAL A 108 9.78 -11.13 -11.86
CA VAL A 108 10.80 -11.44 -12.86
C VAL A 108 11.57 -10.17 -13.19
N LYS A 109 12.82 -10.08 -12.75
CA LYS A 109 13.69 -8.92 -12.99
C LYS A 109 14.25 -8.96 -14.41
N ARG A 110 14.18 -7.84 -15.11
CA ARG A 110 14.67 -7.65 -16.49
C ARG A 110 15.63 -6.47 -16.62
N ARG A 111 15.52 -5.49 -15.72
CA ARG A 111 16.33 -4.28 -15.72
C ARG A 111 16.81 -3.90 -14.31
N VAL A 112 17.83 -3.07 -14.22
CA VAL A 112 18.34 -2.61 -12.92
C VAL A 112 17.41 -1.56 -12.33
N ILE A 113 16.90 -0.64 -13.14
CA ILE A 113 16.12 0.49 -12.64
C ILE A 113 14.85 0.75 -13.45
N ALA A 114 13.78 1.11 -12.75
CA ALA A 114 12.51 1.45 -13.37
C ALA A 114 12.58 2.76 -14.15
N THR A 115 11.80 2.83 -15.23
CA THR A 115 11.79 3.98 -16.16
C THR A 115 11.29 5.27 -15.51
N VAL A 116 10.39 5.17 -14.53
CA VAL A 116 9.76 6.34 -13.90
C VAL A 116 10.75 7.03 -12.97
N VAL A 117 11.09 8.28 -13.30
CA VAL A 117 11.97 9.14 -12.50
C VAL A 117 11.16 10.30 -11.93
N PRO A 118 11.01 10.41 -10.60
CA PRO A 118 10.19 11.44 -9.98
C PRO A 118 10.54 12.87 -10.46
N GLY A 119 9.56 13.66 -10.86
CA GLY A 119 9.78 15.05 -11.29
C GLY A 119 10.29 15.22 -12.71
N ARG A 120 10.71 14.14 -13.38
CA ARG A 120 10.98 14.14 -14.82
C ARG A 120 9.72 13.71 -15.55
N THR A 121 8.82 14.65 -15.83
CA THR A 121 7.48 14.38 -16.38
C THR A 121 7.48 13.58 -17.69
N HIS A 122 8.51 13.73 -18.52
CA HIS A 122 8.67 12.94 -19.76
C HIS A 122 8.85 11.43 -19.50
N THR A 123 9.20 11.02 -18.28
CA THR A 123 9.29 9.60 -17.89
C THR A 123 7.94 9.01 -17.44
N TYR A 124 6.90 9.84 -17.30
CA TYR A 124 5.58 9.40 -16.82
C TYR A 124 4.74 8.88 -18.00
N ILE A 125 5.24 7.82 -18.62
CA ILE A 125 4.76 7.31 -19.92
C ILE A 125 3.57 6.34 -19.82
N HIS A 126 3.32 5.77 -18.65
CA HIS A 126 2.34 4.70 -18.48
C HIS A 126 0.91 5.23 -18.51
N ALA A 127 0.09 4.70 -19.42
CA ALA A 127 -1.34 5.03 -19.51
C ALA A 127 -2.21 4.15 -18.61
N ASP A 128 -1.82 2.88 -18.47
CA ASP A 128 -2.51 1.88 -17.65
C ASP A 128 -1.77 1.63 -16.33
N GLU A 129 -2.54 1.33 -15.28
CA GLU A 129 -1.98 1.08 -13.95
C GLU A 129 -1.14 -0.20 -13.92
N GLN A 130 -1.56 -1.26 -14.63
CA GLN A 130 -0.81 -2.51 -14.66
C GLN A 130 0.56 -2.30 -15.30
N GLU A 131 0.64 -1.56 -16.41
CA GLU A 131 1.92 -1.23 -17.05
C GLU A 131 2.85 -0.45 -16.12
N TYR A 132 2.29 0.44 -15.29
CA TYR A 132 3.05 1.20 -14.30
C TYR A 132 3.65 0.28 -13.23
N TYR A 133 2.85 -0.62 -12.63
CA TYR A 133 3.32 -1.61 -11.65
C TYR A 133 4.28 -2.63 -12.27
N ASP A 134 4.03 -3.07 -13.51
CA ASP A 134 4.91 -4.00 -14.23
C ASP A 134 6.29 -3.38 -14.45
N SER A 135 6.36 -2.08 -14.74
CA SER A 135 7.63 -1.37 -14.88
C SER A 135 8.53 -1.50 -13.64
N TYR A 136 7.94 -1.45 -12.44
CA TYR A 136 8.65 -1.68 -11.19
C TYR A 136 8.90 -3.18 -10.96
N THR A 137 7.92 -4.04 -11.26
CA THR A 137 8.05 -5.49 -11.09
C THR A 137 9.25 -6.05 -11.85
N GLU A 138 9.49 -5.52 -13.05
CA GLU A 138 10.62 -5.88 -13.90
C GLU A 138 11.97 -5.26 -13.50
N SER A 139 12.00 -4.37 -12.51
CA SER A 139 13.20 -3.59 -12.14
C SER A 139 13.75 -4.01 -10.79
N LEU A 140 15.08 -4.01 -10.60
CA LEU A 140 15.65 -4.22 -9.26
C LEU A 140 15.29 -3.04 -8.34
N PHE A 141 15.45 -1.82 -8.84
CA PHE A 141 15.24 -0.59 -8.08
C PHE A 141 14.21 0.31 -8.75
N GLY A 142 13.48 1.07 -7.93
CA GLY A 142 12.70 2.22 -8.39
C GLY A 142 13.22 3.49 -7.74
N LEU A 143 13.49 4.53 -8.53
CA LEU A 143 13.89 5.82 -7.98
C LEU A 143 12.72 6.51 -7.26
N THR A 144 12.99 7.01 -6.08
CA THR A 144 12.03 7.80 -5.29
C THR A 144 12.76 8.77 -4.38
N TRP A 145 12.11 9.87 -4.00
CA TRP A 145 12.66 10.90 -3.11
C TRP A 145 11.55 11.82 -2.64
N GLN A 146 11.88 12.79 -1.78
CA GLN A 146 10.93 13.80 -1.33
C GLN A 146 10.29 14.54 -2.52
N LYS A 147 8.96 14.67 -2.51
CA LYS A 147 8.22 15.50 -3.49
C LYS A 147 7.63 16.70 -2.78
N ALA A 148 6.32 16.71 -2.60
CA ALA A 148 5.67 17.68 -1.74
C ALA A 148 5.93 17.30 -0.27
N GLY A 149 5.68 16.04 0.12
CA GLY A 149 6.14 15.44 1.38
C GLY A 149 7.27 14.42 1.18
N TRP A 150 7.78 13.92 2.30
CA TRP A 150 8.75 12.82 2.36
C TRP A 150 8.07 11.45 2.21
N ASP A 151 6.92 11.25 2.84
CA ASP A 151 6.19 9.99 2.79
C ASP A 151 5.37 9.90 1.50
N CYS A 152 5.99 9.54 0.37
CA CYS A 152 5.35 9.54 -0.95
C CYS A 152 4.70 8.20 -1.28
N MET A 153 3.54 8.21 -1.95
CA MET A 153 2.86 6.99 -2.40
C MET A 153 3.74 6.08 -3.28
N ARG A 154 4.65 6.67 -4.06
CA ARG A 154 5.60 5.94 -4.90
C ARG A 154 6.48 4.96 -4.12
N HIS A 155 6.86 5.29 -2.88
CA HIS A 155 7.66 4.39 -2.04
C HIS A 155 6.97 3.04 -1.87
N TYR A 156 5.65 3.10 -1.67
CA TYR A 156 4.76 1.96 -1.48
C TYR A 156 4.53 1.23 -2.81
N GLU A 157 4.32 1.96 -3.90
CA GLU A 157 4.13 1.37 -5.24
C GLU A 157 5.35 0.57 -5.69
N ILE A 158 6.56 1.07 -5.44
CA ILE A 158 7.81 0.36 -5.78
C ILE A 158 7.91 -0.95 -4.99
N ILE A 159 7.76 -0.89 -3.66
CA ILE A 159 7.91 -2.10 -2.83
C ILE A 159 6.77 -3.09 -3.05
N ALA A 160 5.53 -2.63 -3.23
CA ALA A 160 4.40 -3.49 -3.55
C ALA A 160 4.54 -4.16 -4.91
N SER A 161 5.24 -3.55 -5.87
CA SER A 161 5.61 -4.19 -7.14
C SER A 161 6.78 -5.17 -7.02
N GLY A 162 7.35 -5.33 -5.83
CA GLY A 162 8.48 -6.22 -5.59
C GLY A 162 9.81 -5.65 -6.08
N ALA A 163 9.99 -4.33 -6.12
CA ALA A 163 11.29 -3.68 -6.31
C ALA A 163 11.73 -2.97 -5.02
N LEU A 164 13.02 -2.65 -4.91
CA LEU A 164 13.54 -1.91 -3.75
C LEU A 164 13.47 -0.39 -4.03
N PRO A 165 12.84 0.42 -3.15
CA PRO A 165 12.79 1.87 -3.32
C PRO A 165 14.17 2.49 -3.06
N TYR A 166 14.76 3.08 -4.09
CA TYR A 166 16.06 3.73 -4.04
C TYR A 166 15.89 5.23 -3.81
N MET A 167 16.32 5.72 -2.64
CA MET A 167 16.13 7.09 -2.20
C MET A 167 17.46 7.76 -1.83
N PRO A 168 18.09 8.50 -2.78
CA PRO A 168 19.43 9.06 -2.57
C PRO A 168 19.52 10.03 -1.40
N ASP A 169 18.43 10.72 -1.07
CA ASP A 169 18.32 11.80 -0.08
C ASP A 169 17.78 11.32 1.28
N ILE A 170 17.73 10.01 1.54
CA ILE A 170 17.12 9.46 2.77
C ILE A 170 17.78 9.94 4.06
N GLU A 171 19.04 10.34 4.05
CA GLU A 171 19.74 10.84 5.25
C GLU A 171 19.20 12.20 5.71
N HIS A 172 18.43 12.91 4.88
CA HIS A 172 17.75 14.16 5.24
C HIS A 172 16.32 13.93 5.79
N LEU A 173 15.85 12.68 5.85
CA LEU A 173 14.51 12.33 6.30
C LEU A 173 14.29 12.68 7.79
N PRO A 174 13.27 13.47 8.15
CA PRO A 174 12.93 13.76 9.54
C PRO A 174 12.57 12.50 10.33
N SER A 175 12.92 12.48 11.62
CA SER A 175 12.78 11.29 12.48
C SER A 175 11.34 10.87 12.79
N GLY A 176 10.36 11.78 12.71
CA GLY A 176 8.94 11.48 12.89
C GLY A 176 8.17 11.18 11.60
N THR A 177 8.84 11.25 10.45
CA THR A 177 8.26 11.03 9.13
C THR A 177 8.52 9.61 8.63
N MET A 178 7.64 9.09 7.75
CA MET A 178 7.70 7.71 7.24
C MET A 178 7.73 6.68 8.38
N PHE A 179 6.92 6.93 9.41
CA PHE A 179 6.95 6.26 10.71
C PHE A 179 7.00 4.73 10.65
N ARG A 180 6.11 4.10 9.87
CA ARG A 180 6.08 2.64 9.73
C ARG A 180 6.94 2.15 8.57
N PHE A 181 7.49 3.03 7.74
CA PHE A 181 8.32 2.62 6.62
C PHE A 181 9.71 2.13 7.12
N PRO A 182 10.24 0.99 6.65
CA PRO A 182 11.57 0.47 6.98
C PRO A 182 12.76 1.35 6.54
N ARG A 183 12.94 2.51 7.19
CA ARG A 183 13.98 3.51 6.87
C ARG A 183 15.41 2.95 6.89
N GLU A 184 15.72 2.09 7.87
CA GLU A 184 17.04 1.49 7.97
C GLU A 184 17.32 0.49 6.83
N VAL A 185 16.31 -0.23 6.37
CA VAL A 185 16.44 -1.08 5.18
C VAL A 185 16.69 -0.22 3.94
N MET A 186 16.01 0.91 3.81
CA MET A 186 16.27 1.84 2.71
C MET A 186 17.69 2.43 2.73
N LYS A 187 18.24 2.75 3.91
CA LYS A 187 19.65 3.17 4.04
C LYS A 187 20.63 2.08 3.65
N GLN A 188 20.29 0.80 3.90
CA GLN A 188 21.11 -0.34 3.46
C GLN A 188 21.15 -0.47 1.93
N ILE A 189 20.07 -0.12 1.22
CA ILE A 189 20.05 -0.10 -0.25
C ILE A 189 21.17 0.79 -0.81
N LEU A 190 21.42 1.95 -0.19
CA LEU A 190 22.47 2.89 -0.59
C LEU A 190 23.90 2.43 -0.30
N ARG A 191 24.07 1.24 0.28
CA ARG A 191 25.37 0.64 0.64
C ARG A 191 25.56 -0.73 -0.02
N MET A 192 24.67 -1.12 -0.92
CA MET A 192 24.72 -2.42 -1.59
C MET A 192 25.97 -2.51 -2.48
N PRO A 193 26.84 -3.52 -2.26
CA PRO A 193 28.01 -3.73 -3.11
C PRO A 193 27.64 -3.92 -4.58
N GLY A 194 28.50 -3.44 -5.47
CA GLY A 194 28.34 -3.56 -6.91
C GLY A 194 27.16 -2.77 -7.49
N VAL A 195 26.63 -1.79 -6.77
CA VAL A 195 25.67 -0.80 -7.30
C VAL A 195 26.38 0.52 -7.55
N ASN A 196 26.24 1.08 -8.74
CA ASN A 196 26.74 2.41 -9.08
C ASN A 196 25.82 3.50 -8.52
N HIS A 197 25.98 3.79 -7.23
CA HIS A 197 25.14 4.74 -6.51
C HIS A 197 25.17 6.15 -7.11
N SER A 198 26.31 6.59 -7.66
CA SER A 198 26.45 7.90 -8.31
C SER A 198 25.61 8.01 -9.58
N ALA A 199 25.66 7.00 -10.47
CA ALA A 199 24.89 7.02 -11.71
C ALA A 199 23.38 6.97 -11.43
N ILE A 200 22.95 6.09 -10.51
CA ILE A 200 21.55 5.99 -10.11
C ILE A 200 21.05 7.32 -9.51
N ALA A 201 21.83 7.94 -8.62
CA ALA A 201 21.46 9.21 -7.99
C ALA A 201 21.40 10.38 -8.99
N ALA A 202 22.26 10.39 -10.02
CA ALA A 202 22.22 11.36 -11.10
C ALA A 202 21.03 11.13 -12.07
N GLY A 203 20.39 9.96 -11.99
CA GLY A 203 19.35 9.55 -12.92
C GLY A 203 19.91 9.26 -14.32
N GLU A 204 21.13 8.74 -14.41
CA GLU A 204 21.78 8.24 -15.63
C GLU A 204 21.39 6.77 -15.81
N LEU A 205 20.23 6.50 -16.44
CA LEU A 205 19.55 5.20 -16.35
C LEU A 205 19.54 4.39 -17.66
N ASP A 206 20.25 4.85 -18.68
CA ASP A 206 20.09 4.34 -20.05
C ASP A 206 20.84 3.01 -20.31
N ASP A 207 21.81 2.67 -19.47
CA ASP A 207 22.62 1.44 -19.61
C ASP A 207 22.79 0.71 -18.27
N ASP A 208 22.01 -0.36 -18.09
CA ASP A 208 22.09 -1.25 -16.93
C ASP A 208 23.51 -1.77 -16.64
N ALA A 209 24.36 -1.93 -17.66
CA ALA A 209 25.74 -2.40 -17.47
C ALA A 209 26.64 -1.40 -16.74
N GLN A 210 26.20 -0.14 -16.63
CA GLN A 210 26.88 0.90 -15.87
C GLN A 210 26.30 1.05 -14.46
N LEU A 211 25.14 0.43 -14.19
CA LEU A 211 24.42 0.57 -12.92
C LEU A 211 24.77 -0.51 -11.90
N ILE A 212 25.20 -1.69 -12.36
CA ILE A 212 25.71 -2.77 -11.51
C ILE A 212 26.96 -3.42 -12.09
N ASP A 213 27.80 -3.97 -11.22
CA ASP A 213 28.98 -4.75 -11.58
C ASP A 213 28.97 -6.18 -10.99
N ASP A 214 30.08 -6.90 -11.13
CA ASP A 214 30.24 -8.31 -10.71
C ASP A 214 30.31 -8.51 -9.17
N HIS A 215 30.35 -7.43 -8.40
CA HIS A 215 30.21 -7.44 -6.95
C HIS A 215 28.74 -7.39 -6.51
N PHE A 216 27.79 -7.21 -7.42
CA PHE A 216 26.36 -7.17 -7.08
C PHE A 216 25.85 -8.52 -6.55
N ASP A 217 25.45 -8.53 -5.29
CA ASP A 217 24.91 -9.70 -4.61
C ASP A 217 23.39 -9.78 -4.78
N LEU A 218 22.97 -10.60 -5.76
CA LEU A 218 21.56 -10.83 -6.04
C LEU A 218 20.86 -11.59 -4.91
N VAL A 219 21.57 -12.46 -4.19
CA VAL A 219 21.00 -13.22 -3.07
C VAL A 219 20.69 -12.27 -1.91
N ALA A 220 21.60 -11.35 -1.61
CA ALA A 220 21.38 -10.31 -0.62
C ALA A 220 20.24 -9.36 -1.03
N TYR A 221 20.19 -8.97 -2.30
CA TYR A 221 19.07 -8.20 -2.85
C TYR A 221 17.72 -8.92 -2.63
N GLU A 222 17.61 -10.19 -3.01
CA GLU A 222 16.38 -10.97 -2.90
C GLU A 222 15.95 -11.15 -1.44
N ALA A 223 16.90 -11.40 -0.54
CA ALA A 223 16.63 -11.50 0.90
C ALA A 223 16.10 -10.18 1.47
N MET A 224 16.73 -9.05 1.10
CA MET A 224 16.29 -7.71 1.52
C MET A 224 14.89 -7.41 0.98
N LEU A 225 14.65 -7.65 -0.31
CA LEU A 225 13.37 -7.46 -0.96
C LEU A 225 12.26 -8.27 -0.28
N ASN A 226 12.50 -9.55 -0.03
CA ASN A 226 11.51 -10.43 0.59
C ASN A 226 11.13 -9.95 2.00
N THR A 227 12.12 -9.54 2.78
CA THR A 227 11.89 -9.03 4.14
C THR A 227 11.08 -7.72 4.10
N PHE A 228 11.44 -6.81 3.20
CA PHE A 228 10.79 -5.52 3.04
C PHE A 228 9.35 -5.68 2.51
N LEU A 229 9.14 -6.51 1.50
CA LEU A 229 7.82 -6.80 0.93
C LEU A 229 6.88 -7.42 1.97
N ASN A 230 7.35 -8.38 2.76
CA ASN A 230 6.54 -9.03 3.80
C ASN A 230 6.19 -8.07 4.94
N TYR A 231 7.16 -7.27 5.37
CA TYR A 231 6.92 -6.25 6.40
C TYR A 231 5.88 -5.22 5.93
N THR A 232 6.05 -4.68 4.71
CA THR A 232 5.14 -3.64 4.20
C THR A 232 3.75 -4.19 3.92
N ARG A 233 3.61 -5.43 3.45
CA ARG A 233 2.30 -6.09 3.36
C ARG A 233 1.61 -6.22 4.73
N SER A 234 2.37 -6.48 5.79
CA SER A 234 1.81 -6.70 7.12
C SER A 234 1.40 -5.40 7.82
N TYR A 235 2.17 -4.33 7.67
CA TYR A 235 2.01 -3.10 8.47
C TYR A 235 1.63 -1.85 7.66
N LEU A 236 1.82 -1.88 6.35
CA LEU A 236 1.50 -0.79 5.41
C LEU A 236 0.44 -1.21 4.39
N SER A 237 -0.35 -2.23 4.72
CA SER A 237 -1.62 -2.49 4.04
C SER A 237 -2.69 -1.54 4.56
N THR A 238 -3.72 -1.27 3.75
CA THR A 238 -4.84 -0.41 4.17
C THR A 238 -5.55 -0.97 5.39
N THR A 239 -5.73 -2.29 5.48
CA THR A 239 -6.27 -2.97 6.66
C THR A 239 -5.37 -2.79 7.88
N GLY A 240 -4.05 -3.01 7.74
CA GLY A 240 -3.09 -2.79 8.82
C GLY A 240 -3.08 -1.34 9.32
N MET A 241 -3.25 -0.36 8.42
CA MET A 241 -3.35 1.05 8.79
C MET A 241 -4.67 1.36 9.53
N ALA A 242 -5.79 0.79 9.08
CA ALA A 242 -7.07 0.94 9.76
C ALA A 242 -7.07 0.30 11.16
N GLU A 243 -6.43 -0.86 11.32
CA GLU A 243 -6.23 -1.50 12.62
C GLU A 243 -5.36 -0.62 13.53
N TYR A 244 -4.25 -0.10 13.01
CA TYR A 244 -3.35 0.78 13.77
C TYR A 244 -4.08 2.00 14.35
N ILE A 245 -4.86 2.73 13.55
CA ILE A 245 -5.56 3.92 14.04
C ILE A 245 -6.61 3.57 15.10
N LEU A 246 -7.34 2.46 14.92
CA LEU A 246 -8.39 2.04 15.84
C LEU A 246 -7.81 1.52 17.16
N GLN A 247 -6.76 0.71 17.10
CA GLN A 247 -6.06 0.20 18.29
C GLN A 247 -5.43 1.33 19.08
N THR A 248 -4.78 2.28 18.40
CA THR A 248 -4.19 3.48 19.02
C THR A 248 -5.27 4.31 19.72
N ALA A 249 -6.48 4.35 19.15
CA ALA A 249 -7.64 5.00 19.74
C ALA A 249 -8.34 4.18 20.86
N GLY A 250 -7.85 2.96 21.16
CA GLY A 250 -8.38 2.09 22.20
C GLY A 250 -9.58 1.24 21.79
N PHE A 251 -9.87 1.14 20.51
CA PHE A 251 -10.95 0.29 20.00
C PHE A 251 -10.48 -1.14 19.75
N ALA A 252 -11.35 -2.11 20.10
CA ALA A 252 -11.12 -3.50 19.77
C ALA A 252 -11.47 -3.78 18.29
N ILE A 253 -10.48 -4.12 17.47
CA ILE A 253 -10.65 -4.32 16.01
C ILE A 253 -11.57 -5.48 15.64
N HIS A 254 -11.75 -6.46 16.53
CA HIS A 254 -12.68 -7.57 16.31
C HIS A 254 -14.12 -7.26 16.74
N ALA A 255 -14.37 -6.08 17.34
CA ALA A 255 -15.71 -5.64 17.67
C ALA A 255 -16.46 -5.15 16.43
N PRO A 256 -17.79 -5.31 16.35
CA PRO A 256 -18.59 -4.90 15.21
C PRO A 256 -18.84 -3.37 15.14
N LEU A 257 -17.78 -2.57 15.03
CA LEU A 257 -17.83 -1.11 15.07
C LEU A 257 -18.67 -0.51 13.93
N ARG A 258 -19.43 0.54 14.24
CA ARG A 258 -20.13 1.43 13.30
C ARG A 258 -19.36 2.74 13.22
N ILE A 259 -18.91 3.08 12.03
CA ILE A 259 -17.91 4.12 11.83
C ILE A 259 -18.50 5.21 10.95
N LEU A 260 -18.42 6.47 11.39
CA LEU A 260 -18.67 7.62 10.53
C LEU A 260 -17.33 8.17 10.06
N PHE A 261 -17.08 8.13 8.76
CA PHE A 261 -15.89 8.69 8.13
C PHE A 261 -16.26 10.00 7.42
N LEU A 262 -15.70 11.10 7.87
CA LEU A 262 -15.92 12.45 7.37
C LEU A 262 -14.65 12.92 6.67
N GLY A 263 -14.78 13.51 5.48
CA GLY A 263 -13.63 14.15 4.84
C GLY A 263 -14.02 15.16 3.78
N GLY A 264 -13.03 15.73 3.10
CA GLY A 264 -13.21 16.71 2.04
C GLY A 264 -13.86 16.17 0.76
N ASN A 265 -14.01 17.04 -0.23
CA ASN A 265 -14.49 16.68 -1.57
C ASN A 265 -13.35 16.32 -2.54
N LEU A 266 -12.10 16.44 -2.11
CA LEU A 266 -10.90 16.16 -2.92
C LEU A 266 -10.31 14.80 -2.56
N THR A 267 -9.49 14.29 -3.48
CA THR A 267 -8.74 13.05 -3.27
C THR A 267 -7.57 13.27 -2.32
N ASP A 268 -7.34 12.35 -1.39
CA ASP A 268 -6.22 12.35 -0.45
C ASP A 268 -5.74 10.91 -0.18
N TYR A 269 -4.48 10.59 -0.48
CA TYR A 269 -4.00 9.20 -0.33
C TYR A 269 -4.15 8.67 1.10
N GLN A 270 -4.00 9.51 2.13
CA GLN A 270 -4.09 9.05 3.53
C GLN A 270 -5.54 8.71 3.88
N ALA A 271 -6.47 9.61 3.58
CA ALA A 271 -7.89 9.42 3.83
C ALA A 271 -8.44 8.23 3.05
N GLU A 272 -8.01 8.05 1.80
CA GLU A 272 -8.44 6.98 0.93
C GLU A 272 -7.95 5.63 1.41
N ALA A 273 -6.67 5.55 1.82
CA ALA A 273 -6.10 4.34 2.37
C ALA A 273 -6.79 3.91 3.68
N ILE A 274 -7.09 4.87 4.55
CA ILE A 274 -7.82 4.61 5.81
C ILE A 274 -9.23 4.13 5.51
N LEU A 275 -10.00 4.86 4.69
CA LEU A 275 -11.37 4.48 4.36
C LEU A 275 -11.42 3.10 3.70
N HIS A 276 -10.46 2.79 2.81
CA HIS A 276 -10.31 1.48 2.22
C HIS A 276 -10.15 0.39 3.27
N GLY A 277 -9.19 0.55 4.20
CA GLY A 277 -8.95 -0.41 5.27
C GLY A 277 -10.17 -0.61 6.17
N LEU A 278 -10.80 0.49 6.60
CA LEU A 278 -12.02 0.44 7.40
C LEU A 278 -13.15 -0.30 6.67
N ARG A 279 -13.33 -0.04 5.37
CA ARG A 279 -14.34 -0.72 4.54
C ARG A 279 -14.05 -2.20 4.40
N ALA A 280 -12.78 -2.59 4.23
CA ALA A 280 -12.38 -3.99 4.17
C ALA A 280 -12.67 -4.74 5.48
N LEU A 281 -12.46 -4.09 6.64
CA LEU A 281 -12.68 -4.69 7.96
C LEU A 281 -14.16 -4.72 8.39
N PHE A 282 -14.90 -3.64 8.15
CA PHE A 282 -16.25 -3.45 8.75
C PHE A 282 -17.38 -3.39 7.71
N GLY A 283 -17.07 -3.47 6.41
CA GLY A 283 -18.06 -3.53 5.35
C GLY A 283 -19.00 -2.32 5.34
N ASN A 284 -20.31 -2.57 5.24
CA ASN A 284 -21.34 -1.52 5.15
C ASN A 284 -21.58 -0.74 6.47
N LYS A 285 -20.88 -1.07 7.56
CA LYS A 285 -20.95 -0.33 8.83
C LYS A 285 -20.13 0.95 8.82
N VAL A 286 -19.29 1.14 7.81
CA VAL A 286 -18.57 2.40 7.58
C VAL A 286 -19.43 3.33 6.74
N VAL A 287 -19.68 4.54 7.21
CA VAL A 287 -20.45 5.55 6.48
C VAL A 287 -19.52 6.68 6.11
N ASP A 288 -19.20 6.83 4.83
CA ASP A 288 -18.37 7.92 4.30
C ASP A 288 -19.25 9.09 3.83
N ILE A 289 -18.97 10.29 4.32
CA ILE A 289 -19.61 11.55 3.92
C ILE A 289 -18.52 12.59 3.58
N PRO A 290 -18.54 13.15 2.36
CA PRO A 290 -19.33 12.72 1.20
C PRO A 290 -18.97 11.29 0.77
N LYS A 291 -19.82 10.66 -0.05
CA LYS A 291 -19.48 9.35 -0.63
C LYS A 291 -18.23 9.50 -1.50
N ARG A 292 -17.20 8.69 -1.24
CA ARG A 292 -15.93 8.68 -2.00
C ARG A 292 -16.06 7.86 -3.28
N HIS A 293 -16.83 8.38 -4.23
CA HIS A 293 -17.24 7.66 -5.45
C HIS A 293 -16.09 7.07 -6.27
N TRP A 294 -14.89 7.65 -6.21
CA TRP A 294 -13.71 7.18 -6.95
C TRP A 294 -13.06 5.92 -6.40
N LEU A 295 -13.39 5.51 -5.16
CA LEU A 295 -12.85 4.27 -4.57
C LEU A 295 -13.56 3.02 -5.08
N TYR A 296 -14.83 3.13 -5.47
CA TYR A 296 -15.69 1.99 -5.72
C TYR A 296 -15.68 1.53 -7.18
N TRP A 297 -15.66 0.20 -7.41
CA TRP A 297 -15.73 -0.40 -8.75
C TRP A 297 -16.82 0.21 -9.62
N ARG A 298 -16.53 0.33 -10.92
CA ARG A 298 -17.52 0.77 -11.92
C ARG A 298 -18.06 -0.40 -12.73
N SER A 299 -19.01 -0.11 -13.62
CA SER A 299 -19.69 -1.13 -14.42
C SER A 299 -18.76 -1.82 -15.41
N SER A 300 -17.64 -1.19 -15.79
CA SER A 300 -16.64 -1.75 -16.70
C SER A 300 -15.26 -1.10 -16.57
N ARG A 301 -14.21 -1.81 -17.02
CA ARG A 301 -12.83 -1.28 -17.12
C ARG A 301 -12.74 -0.02 -18.00
N ALA A 302 -13.59 0.10 -19.03
CA ALA A 302 -13.64 1.29 -19.88
C ALA A 302 -14.14 2.53 -19.12
N GLU A 303 -15.18 2.38 -18.29
CA GLU A 303 -15.66 3.46 -17.42
C GLU A 303 -14.61 3.86 -16.38
N GLU A 304 -13.90 2.88 -15.81
CA GLU A 304 -12.79 3.17 -14.90
C GLU A 304 -11.68 3.95 -15.60
N HIS A 305 -11.25 3.50 -16.79
CA HIS A 305 -10.22 4.19 -17.57
C HIS A 305 -10.58 5.67 -17.85
N LEU A 306 -11.82 5.95 -18.25
CA LEU A 306 -12.30 7.32 -18.46
C LEU A 306 -12.32 8.12 -17.15
N ALA A 307 -12.83 7.53 -16.06
CA ALA A 307 -12.92 8.21 -14.77
C ALA A 307 -11.54 8.53 -14.16
N ARG A 308 -10.51 7.72 -14.45
CA ARG A 308 -9.13 7.95 -14.00
C ARG A 308 -8.53 9.25 -14.54
N GLN A 309 -8.98 9.76 -15.69
CA GLN A 309 -8.40 10.95 -16.32
C GLN A 309 -8.57 12.22 -15.47
N GLY A 310 -9.60 12.27 -14.62
CA GLY A 310 -9.84 13.39 -13.70
C GLY A 310 -9.23 13.20 -12.31
N LEU A 311 -8.55 12.08 -12.04
CA LEU A 311 -8.01 11.77 -10.72
C LEU A 311 -6.52 12.11 -10.65
N TYR A 312 -6.09 12.61 -9.49
CA TYR A 312 -4.67 12.80 -9.23
C TYR A 312 -3.92 11.48 -9.39
N GLY A 313 -2.77 11.52 -10.09
CA GLY A 313 -1.98 10.32 -10.38
C GLY A 313 -2.73 9.25 -11.19
N LYS A 314 -3.73 9.63 -12.00
CA LYS A 314 -4.61 8.71 -12.74
C LYS A 314 -5.38 7.73 -11.82
N GLY A 315 -5.53 8.07 -10.55
CA GLY A 315 -6.15 7.19 -9.56
C GLY A 315 -5.36 5.91 -9.28
N PHE A 316 -4.09 5.82 -9.71
CA PHE A 316 -3.28 4.63 -9.45
C PHE A 316 -3.21 4.40 -7.94
N SER A 317 -3.19 3.13 -7.56
CA SER A 317 -3.03 2.64 -6.19
C SER A 317 -4.26 2.75 -5.28
N TYR A 318 -5.19 3.68 -5.52
CA TYR A 318 -6.36 3.88 -4.64
C TYR A 318 -7.72 3.78 -5.33
N ALA A 319 -7.85 4.19 -6.60
CA ALA A 319 -9.16 4.27 -7.25
C ALA A 319 -9.65 2.88 -7.69
N PHE A 320 -10.97 2.67 -7.61
CA PHE A 320 -11.65 1.46 -8.09
C PHE A 320 -11.09 0.17 -7.47
N THR A 321 -10.82 0.20 -6.16
CA THR A 321 -10.19 -0.89 -5.41
C THR A 321 -11.19 -1.70 -4.59
N MET A 322 -12.41 -1.20 -4.36
CA MET A 322 -13.38 -1.86 -3.48
C MET A 322 -14.81 -1.94 -4.08
N PRO A 323 -15.66 -2.89 -3.65
CA PRO A 323 -17.05 -2.96 -4.10
C PRO A 323 -17.90 -1.79 -3.59
N ASP A 324 -18.87 -1.33 -4.39
CA ASP A 324 -19.87 -0.33 -3.96
C ASP A 324 -20.96 -0.99 -3.09
N LEU A 325 -20.77 -0.94 -1.77
CA LEU A 325 -21.75 -1.47 -0.82
C LEU A 325 -22.91 -0.49 -0.59
N SER A 326 -24.13 -1.03 -0.44
CA SER A 326 -25.29 -0.25 -0.02
C SER A 326 -25.10 0.26 1.41
N VAL A 327 -24.99 1.57 1.55
CA VAL A 327 -24.74 2.27 2.80
C VAL A 327 -25.67 3.48 2.88
N ASP A 328 -26.47 3.54 3.94
CA ASP A 328 -27.32 4.69 4.23
C ASP A 328 -26.44 5.90 4.60
N ARG A 329 -26.57 6.97 3.82
CA ARG A 329 -25.86 8.25 3.98
C ARG A 329 -26.83 9.40 4.29
N THR A 330 -28.06 9.09 4.66
CA THR A 330 -29.11 10.07 4.93
C THR A 330 -29.20 10.42 6.42
N ALA A 331 -29.85 11.56 6.72
CA ALA A 331 -30.17 12.01 8.08
C ALA A 331 -28.98 12.00 9.05
N ILE A 332 -27.76 12.29 8.57
CA ILE A 332 -26.51 12.14 9.32
C ILE A 332 -26.52 12.89 10.65
N GLU A 333 -27.02 14.12 10.69
CA GLU A 333 -27.16 14.88 11.95
C GLU A 333 -28.01 14.15 13.00
N ALA A 334 -29.15 13.60 12.59
CA ALA A 334 -30.03 12.88 13.50
C ALA A 334 -29.40 11.55 13.97
N ARG A 335 -28.61 10.92 13.12
CA ARG A 335 -27.86 9.69 13.44
C ARG A 335 -26.69 9.97 14.39
N ILE A 336 -26.01 11.10 14.21
CA ILE A 336 -25.03 11.63 15.17
C ILE A 336 -25.71 11.86 16.52
N LYS A 337 -26.80 12.64 16.58
CA LYS A 337 -27.54 12.93 17.82
C LYS A 337 -28.01 11.67 18.57
N ARG A 338 -28.38 10.62 17.84
CA ARG A 338 -28.78 9.32 18.39
C ARG A 338 -27.61 8.38 18.73
N ARG A 339 -26.36 8.83 18.58
CA ARG A 339 -25.15 8.03 18.82
C ARG A 339 -25.15 6.70 18.07
N GLN A 340 -25.48 6.75 16.78
CA GLN A 340 -25.49 5.54 15.93
C GLN A 340 -24.09 5.06 15.51
N PHE A 341 -23.06 5.84 15.76
CA PHE A 341 -21.67 5.52 15.45
C PHE A 341 -20.92 5.28 16.75
N ASP A 342 -19.97 4.35 16.73
CA ASP A 342 -19.09 4.05 17.85
C ASP A 342 -17.81 4.89 17.79
N VAL A 343 -17.42 5.32 16.58
CA VAL A 343 -16.30 6.22 16.33
C VAL A 343 -16.59 7.15 15.13
N VAL A 344 -16.16 8.41 15.24
CA VAL A 344 -16.20 9.40 14.17
C VAL A 344 -14.76 9.73 13.75
N ILE A 345 -14.46 9.61 12.47
CA ILE A 345 -13.12 9.81 11.92
C ILE A 345 -13.16 10.95 10.91
N TYR A 346 -12.38 12.00 11.15
CA TYR A 346 -12.12 13.08 10.20
C TYR A 346 -10.84 12.76 9.43
N GLY A 347 -10.99 12.26 8.20
CA GLY A 347 -9.87 11.77 7.38
C GLY A 347 -8.96 12.86 6.79
N THR A 348 -9.40 14.13 6.79
CA THR A 348 -8.69 15.26 6.18
C THR A 348 -8.79 16.50 7.07
N ALA A 349 -8.42 16.38 8.34
CA ALA A 349 -8.79 17.32 9.39
C ALA A 349 -8.19 18.73 9.25
N ALA A 350 -7.03 18.86 8.58
CA ALA A 350 -6.30 20.12 8.46
C ALA A 350 -6.46 20.81 7.08
N VAL A 351 -7.06 20.15 6.11
CA VAL A 351 -7.06 20.60 4.70
C VAL A 351 -8.46 20.61 4.08
N SER A 352 -9.50 20.39 4.88
CA SER A 352 -10.88 20.37 4.42
C SER A 352 -11.84 20.83 5.50
N PRO A 353 -13.04 21.31 5.12
CA PRO A 353 -14.09 21.59 6.09
C PRO A 353 -14.35 20.38 7.00
N LEU A 354 -14.65 20.66 8.27
CA LEU A 354 -14.98 19.66 9.29
C LEU A 354 -16.50 19.61 9.46
N PRO A 355 -17.24 18.89 8.62
CA PRO A 355 -18.69 18.84 8.70
C PRO A 355 -19.12 18.31 10.07
N TYR A 356 -20.18 18.92 10.61
CA TYR A 356 -20.78 18.52 11.88
C TYR A 356 -19.85 18.62 13.11
N LEU A 357 -18.70 19.31 13.04
CA LEU A 357 -17.71 19.34 14.12
C LEU A 357 -18.33 19.67 15.47
N ASP A 358 -19.02 20.81 15.59
CA ASP A 358 -19.65 21.24 16.84
C ASP A 358 -20.67 20.21 17.35
N LEU A 359 -21.43 19.60 16.45
CA LEU A 359 -22.41 18.58 16.82
C LEU A 359 -21.72 17.30 17.31
N VAL A 360 -20.67 16.87 16.63
CA VAL A 360 -19.88 15.67 16.97
C VAL A 360 -19.19 15.87 18.32
N THR A 361 -18.52 17.00 18.55
CA THR A 361 -17.82 17.27 19.80
C THR A 361 -18.74 17.49 21.00
N ASN A 362 -20.01 17.86 20.77
CA ASN A 362 -21.02 17.95 21.83
C ASN A 362 -21.66 16.60 22.17
N VAL A 363 -21.64 15.63 21.23
CA VAL A 363 -22.30 14.33 21.40
C VAL A 363 -21.31 13.24 21.78
N TYR A 364 -20.12 13.21 21.18
CA TYR A 364 -19.09 12.20 21.34
C TYR A 364 -17.94 12.69 22.23
N SER A 365 -17.34 11.79 22.99
CA SER A 365 -16.16 12.10 23.78
C SER A 365 -14.90 12.15 22.91
N ALA A 366 -13.85 12.81 23.40
CA ALA A 366 -12.58 12.90 22.67
C ALA A 366 -11.94 11.53 22.36
N ARG A 367 -12.27 10.47 23.09
CA ARG A 367 -11.78 9.10 22.80
C ARG A 367 -12.53 8.42 21.64
N GLU A 368 -13.65 9.01 21.21
CA GLU A 368 -14.51 8.50 20.16
C GLU A 368 -14.36 9.27 18.84
N ILE A 369 -13.45 10.25 18.82
CA ILE A 369 -13.21 11.13 17.69
C ILE A 369 -11.74 10.99 17.28
N ILE A 370 -11.51 10.71 16.00
CA ILE A 370 -10.18 10.60 15.41
C ILE A 370 -10.01 11.71 14.37
N PHE A 371 -8.90 12.45 14.44
CA PHE A 371 -8.50 13.43 13.44
C PHE A 371 -7.24 12.97 12.71
N VAL A 372 -7.27 13.02 11.38
CA VAL A 372 -6.15 12.63 10.54
C VAL A 372 -5.71 13.80 9.69
N ASP A 373 -4.41 14.10 9.75
CA ASP A 373 -3.73 15.00 8.83
C ASP A 373 -2.78 14.22 7.90
N GLY A 374 -3.19 14.15 6.64
CA GLY A 374 -2.41 13.55 5.55
C GLY A 374 -1.56 14.56 4.76
N SER A 375 -1.56 15.84 5.13
CA SER A 375 -0.96 16.90 4.31
C SER A 375 0.53 16.71 4.06
N ASP A 376 0.98 17.22 2.91
CA ASP A 376 2.38 17.33 2.55
C ASP A 376 3.02 18.50 3.33
N ASN A 377 3.94 18.19 4.24
CA ASN A 377 4.67 19.12 5.12
C ASN A 377 3.78 20.05 6.00
N GLY A 378 4.30 20.42 7.16
CA GLY A 378 3.66 21.33 8.10
C GLY A 378 3.77 22.79 7.65
N ALA A 379 3.02 23.20 6.63
CA ALA A 379 2.84 24.63 6.41
C ALA A 379 2.31 25.25 7.72
N PRO A 380 2.87 26.38 8.22
CA PRO A 380 2.50 26.92 9.52
C PRO A 380 1.00 27.12 9.73
N GLU A 381 0.26 27.40 8.65
CA GLU A 381 -1.19 27.54 8.63
C GLU A 381 -1.90 26.19 8.86
N ILE A 382 -1.42 25.13 8.22
CA ILE A 382 -1.94 23.76 8.39
C ILE A 382 -1.61 23.25 9.80
N ASP A 383 -0.40 23.52 10.31
CA ASP A 383 -0.01 23.20 11.68
C ASP A 383 -0.94 23.87 12.69
N SER A 384 -1.20 25.16 12.51
CA SER A 384 -2.08 25.93 13.40
C SER A 384 -3.50 25.41 13.36
N LEU A 385 -4.04 25.13 12.16
CA LEU A 385 -5.39 24.61 12.00
C LEU A 385 -5.53 23.19 12.58
N PHE A 386 -4.59 22.30 12.27
CA PHE A 386 -4.58 20.97 12.87
C PHE A 386 -4.48 21.06 14.38
N ALA A 387 -3.66 21.99 14.90
CA ALA A 387 -3.47 22.12 16.32
C ALA A 387 -4.72 22.64 17.05
N GLU A 388 -5.42 23.59 16.43
CA GLU A 388 -6.72 24.06 16.90
C GLU A 388 -7.72 22.90 16.97
N VAL A 389 -7.81 22.11 15.90
CA VAL A 389 -8.74 20.97 15.78
C VAL A 389 -8.41 19.90 16.82
N CYS A 390 -7.14 19.55 16.95
CA CYS A 390 -6.67 18.48 17.82
C CYS A 390 -6.73 18.78 19.31
N GLY A 391 -6.59 20.05 19.72
CA GLY A 391 -6.44 20.49 21.12
C GLY A 391 -7.48 19.98 22.11
N GLY A 392 -7.38 18.72 22.52
CA GLY A 392 -8.25 18.03 23.47
C GLY A 392 -9.57 17.50 22.90
N ARG A 393 -9.85 17.65 21.60
CA ARG A 393 -11.14 17.26 20.99
C ARG A 393 -11.17 15.84 20.44
N GLY A 394 -10.02 15.21 20.27
CA GLY A 394 -9.92 13.89 19.65
C GLY A 394 -8.52 13.29 19.75
N ILE A 395 -8.38 12.07 19.25
CA ILE A 395 -7.09 11.40 19.05
C ILE A 395 -6.56 11.80 17.67
N CYS A 396 -5.31 12.24 17.61
CA CYS A 396 -4.77 12.88 16.42
C CYS A 396 -3.66 12.08 15.76
N PHE A 397 -3.72 11.99 14.43
CA PHE A 397 -2.74 11.32 13.59
C PHE A 397 -2.17 12.27 12.54
N ARG A 398 -0.87 12.22 12.31
CA ARG A 398 -0.19 13.09 11.35
C ARG A 398 0.89 12.35 10.57
N ARG A 399 0.87 12.48 9.24
CA ARG A 399 1.80 11.76 8.34
C ARG A 399 3.21 12.35 8.37
N GLU A 400 3.30 13.66 8.22
CA GLU A 400 4.56 14.41 8.17
C GLU A 400 4.88 15.03 9.53
N LEU A 401 5.16 14.17 10.52
CA LEU A 401 5.40 14.61 11.89
C LEU A 401 6.86 15.10 12.05
N GLN A 402 7.07 16.39 11.81
CA GLN A 402 8.36 17.04 12.02
C GLN A 402 8.45 17.56 13.46
N CYS A 403 8.92 16.73 14.38
CA CYS A 403 9.27 17.24 15.69
C CYS A 403 10.61 17.98 15.59
N LYS A 404 10.64 19.26 15.98
CA LYS A 404 11.91 19.99 16.14
C LYS A 404 12.69 19.25 17.22
N MET A 405 13.86 18.73 16.88
CA MET A 405 14.82 18.20 17.86
C MET A 405 15.50 19.33 18.61
#